data_AF-A0A9W7L3B9-F1
#
_entry.id   AF-A0A9W7L3B9-F1
#
_cell.length_a   1.000
_cell.length_b   1.000
_cell.length_c   1.000
_cell.angle_alpha   90.00
_cell.angle_beta   90.00
_cell.angle_gamma   90.00
#
_symmetry.space_group_name_H-M   'P 1'
#
loop_
_entity.id
_entity.type
_entity.pdbx_description
1 polymer ?
#
loop_
_entity_poly.entity_id
_entity_poly.type
_entity_poly.pdbx_seq_one_letter_code
_entity_poly.pdbx_strand_id
1 'polypeptide(L)'
;MGLNLCRPDLGDNCVGAYGYNQCADVPACNAIFCLGARTWSVSYCEAKKFTDPKWDEGTQLRNGFEELLAGPEMAAALEEAPRMCGVCKSVHNMSPHLNDGWCKETNEKVLNPQGYECKAHHWVTYGQNGKRKEHMVLAILKI
;
A
#
# COMPACT_ATOMS: atom_id res chain seq x y z
N MET A 1 6.74 16.75 -21.05
CA MET A 1 7.27 15.97 -19.90
C MET A 1 6.09 15.32 -19.21
N GLY A 2 6.17 14.00 -19.04
CA GLY A 2 5.04 13.09 -18.84
C GLY A 2 4.13 13.37 -17.65
N LEU A 3 2.86 13.01 -17.83
CA LEU A 3 1.77 13.14 -16.89
C LEU A 3 2.14 12.61 -15.50
N ASN A 4 1.89 13.45 -14.48
CA ASN A 4 1.83 13.07 -13.07
C ASN A 4 0.71 12.04 -12.87
N LEU A 5 0.93 10.79 -13.25
CA LEU A 5 0.01 9.73 -12.90
C LEU A 5 0.23 9.44 -11.41
N CYS A 6 -0.68 9.93 -10.59
CA CYS A 6 -0.74 9.57 -9.18
C CYS A 6 -0.97 8.08 -8.97
N ARG A 7 -1.22 7.29 -10.01
CA ARG A 7 -1.56 5.88 -9.90
C ARG A 7 -0.98 5.06 -11.07
N PRO A 8 -0.35 3.91 -10.81
CA PRO A 8 0.16 3.03 -11.84
C PRO A 8 -0.97 2.20 -12.44
N ASP A 9 -0.69 1.52 -13.55
CA ASP A 9 -1.49 0.38 -13.95
C ASP A 9 -1.32 -0.75 -12.92
N LEU A 10 -2.44 -1.22 -12.36
CA LEU A 10 -2.50 -2.31 -11.36
C LEU A 10 -3.03 -3.61 -11.97
N GLY A 11 -3.25 -3.64 -13.29
CA GLY A 11 -3.80 -4.78 -14.02
C GLY A 11 -5.33 -4.85 -14.00
N ASP A 12 -5.87 -5.60 -14.95
CA ASP A 12 -7.31 -5.74 -15.19
C ASP A 12 -8.03 -6.52 -14.08
N ASN A 13 -7.33 -7.40 -13.38
CA ASN A 13 -7.88 -8.18 -12.27
C ASN A 13 -7.92 -7.41 -10.93
N CYS A 14 -7.38 -6.19 -10.87
CA CYS A 14 -7.44 -5.36 -9.68
C CYS A 14 -8.86 -4.85 -9.44
N VAL A 15 -9.49 -5.23 -8.34
CA VAL A 15 -10.85 -4.81 -7.99
C VAL A 15 -10.88 -3.54 -7.14
N GLY A 16 -9.77 -3.19 -6.49
CA GLY A 16 -9.62 -1.97 -5.67
C GLY A 16 -8.24 -1.90 -5.05
N ALA A 17 -7.89 -0.77 -4.44
CA ALA A 17 -6.58 -0.58 -3.83
C ALA A 17 -6.61 0.49 -2.74
N TYR A 18 -5.96 0.21 -1.62
CA TYR A 18 -5.74 1.16 -0.53
C TYR A 18 -4.41 1.87 -0.74
N GLY A 19 -4.42 3.20 -0.78
CA GLY A 19 -3.20 4.01 -0.76
C GLY A 19 -2.58 4.05 0.63
N TYR A 20 -1.25 4.11 0.67
CA TYR A 20 -0.50 4.26 1.91
C TYR A 20 -0.11 5.72 2.12
N ASN A 21 -0.48 6.31 3.25
CA ASN A 21 -0.09 7.68 3.57
C ASN A 21 1.44 7.78 3.71
N GLN A 22 2.07 8.47 2.76
CA GLN A 22 3.48 8.76 2.83
C GLN A 22 3.78 9.88 3.82
N CYS A 23 4.43 9.48 4.89
CA CYS A 23 5.64 10.09 5.43
C CYS A 23 6.23 11.28 4.62
N ALA A 24 6.46 12.42 5.28
CA ALA A 24 7.02 13.64 4.71
C ALA A 24 8.55 13.55 4.47
N ASP A 25 9.04 14.26 3.46
CA ASP A 25 10.47 14.35 3.10
C ASP A 25 11.35 14.79 4.30
N VAL A 26 12.46 14.08 4.56
CA VAL A 26 13.61 14.67 5.27
C VAL A 26 14.59 15.20 4.23
N PRO A 27 14.81 16.52 4.15
CA PRO A 27 15.75 17.11 3.18
C PRO A 27 17.19 16.58 3.30
N ALA A 28 17.59 16.06 4.46
CA ALA A 28 18.97 15.67 4.75
C ALA A 28 19.39 14.33 4.13
N CYS A 29 18.46 13.44 3.79
CA CYS A 29 18.79 12.05 3.43
C CYS A 29 18.20 11.56 2.10
N ASN A 30 17.50 12.41 1.32
CA ASN A 30 16.65 11.95 0.20
C ASN A 30 15.78 10.74 0.61
N ALA A 31 15.34 10.77 1.86
CA ALA A 31 14.68 9.68 2.53
C ALA A 31 13.44 10.21 3.26
N ILE A 32 12.49 9.30 3.43
CA ILE A 32 11.14 9.60 3.83
C ILE A 32 11.00 9.43 5.35
N PHE A 33 10.57 10.48 6.08
CA PHE A 33 10.24 10.43 7.52
C PHE A 33 8.74 10.38 7.76
N CYS A 34 8.30 9.43 8.55
CA CYS A 34 6.88 9.27 8.87
C CYS A 34 6.50 10.12 10.09
N LEU A 35 6.13 11.39 9.90
CA LEU A 35 5.61 12.26 10.98
C LEU A 35 4.09 12.14 11.20
N GLY A 36 3.42 11.17 10.57
CA GLY A 36 1.98 10.94 10.69
C GLY A 36 1.62 9.49 11.01
N ALA A 37 0.38 9.26 11.43
CA ALA A 37 -0.16 7.92 11.64
C ALA A 37 -0.11 7.14 10.31
N ARG A 38 0.60 6.00 10.32
CA ARG A 38 0.68 5.08 9.19
C ARG A 38 -0.71 4.55 8.92
N THR A 39 -1.33 5.05 7.85
CA THR A 39 -2.74 4.84 7.57
C THR A 39 -2.91 4.42 6.12
N TRP A 40 -3.82 3.50 5.92
CA TRP A 40 -4.24 3.03 4.62
C TRP A 40 -5.61 3.63 4.31
N SER A 41 -5.83 4.10 3.09
CA SER A 41 -7.10 4.71 2.70
C SER A 41 -7.40 4.56 1.22
N VAL A 42 -8.68 4.41 0.89
CA VAL A 42 -9.20 4.46 -0.48
C VAL A 42 -9.37 5.89 -1.01
N SER A 43 -9.14 6.90 -0.15
CA SER A 43 -9.35 8.31 -0.47
C SER A 43 -8.11 9.01 -1.02
N TYR A 44 -6.95 8.35 -1.01
CA TYR A 44 -5.71 8.93 -1.54
C TYR A 44 -5.68 8.92 -3.07
N CYS A 45 -4.87 9.81 -3.65
CA CYS A 45 -4.82 9.98 -5.11
C CYS A 45 -4.31 8.73 -5.85
N GLU A 46 -3.54 7.91 -5.15
CA GLU A 46 -2.98 6.65 -5.59
C GLU A 46 -3.93 5.46 -5.42
N ALA A 47 -5.02 5.61 -4.67
CA ALA A 47 -5.96 4.54 -4.39
C ALA A 47 -6.85 4.18 -5.60
N LYS A 48 -7.44 2.98 -5.58
CA LYS A 48 -8.46 2.53 -6.52
C LYS A 48 -9.75 2.27 -5.76
N LYS A 49 -10.82 2.97 -6.12
CA LYS A 49 -12.16 2.66 -5.63
C LYS A 49 -12.53 1.22 -6.00
N PHE A 50 -13.15 0.52 -5.06
CA PHE A 50 -13.60 -0.84 -5.27
C PHE A 50 -14.74 -0.90 -6.28
N THR A 51 -14.68 -1.88 -7.19
CA THR A 51 -15.68 -2.08 -8.25
C THR A 51 -16.44 -3.39 -8.10
N ASP A 52 -16.00 -4.30 -7.24
CA ASP A 52 -16.68 -5.58 -6.98
C ASP A 52 -17.63 -5.44 -5.78
N PRO A 53 -18.92 -5.83 -5.88
CA PRO A 53 -19.88 -5.71 -4.78
C PRO A 53 -19.49 -6.45 -3.50
N LYS A 54 -18.66 -7.50 -3.59
CA LYS A 54 -18.13 -8.16 -2.38
C LYS A 54 -17.23 -7.24 -1.54
N TRP A 55 -16.75 -6.16 -2.14
CA TRP A 55 -15.91 -5.12 -1.53
C TRP A 55 -16.65 -3.80 -1.28
N ASP A 56 -17.98 -3.79 -1.36
CA ASP A 56 -18.76 -2.63 -0.94
C ASP A 56 -18.54 -2.32 0.55
N GLU A 57 -18.76 -1.06 0.93
CA GLU A 57 -18.63 -0.63 2.33
C GLU A 57 -19.62 -1.38 3.22
N GLY A 58 -19.13 -1.89 4.36
CA GLY A 58 -19.94 -2.64 5.31
C GLY A 58 -20.06 -4.13 5.02
N THR A 59 -19.48 -4.66 3.93
CA THR A 59 -19.43 -6.11 3.73
C THR A 59 -18.49 -6.77 4.74
N GLN A 60 -18.80 -8.00 5.14
CA GLN A 60 -17.97 -8.74 6.09
C GLN A 60 -16.53 -8.95 5.58
N LEU A 61 -16.37 -9.18 4.28
CA LEU A 61 -15.05 -9.34 3.66
C LEU A 61 -14.23 -8.04 3.77
N ARG A 62 -14.82 -6.90 3.39
CA ARG A 62 -14.12 -5.62 3.44
C ARG A 62 -13.80 -5.22 4.87
N ASN A 63 -14.77 -5.31 5.78
CA ASN A 63 -14.57 -4.98 7.18
C ASN A 63 -13.47 -5.85 7.81
N GLY A 64 -13.50 -7.17 7.57
CA GLY A 64 -12.48 -8.08 8.10
C GLY A 64 -11.07 -7.77 7.55
N PHE A 65 -10.97 -7.38 6.27
CA PHE A 65 -9.70 -6.94 5.71
C PHE A 65 -9.24 -5.59 6.30
N GLU A 66 -10.14 -4.61 6.43
CA GLU A 66 -9.82 -3.30 7.01
C GLU A 66 -9.42 -3.41 8.49
N GLU A 67 -9.98 -4.36 9.24
CA GLU A 67 -9.55 -4.71 10.60
C GLU A 67 -8.11 -5.24 10.64
N LEU A 68 -7.74 -6.14 9.73
CA LEU A 68 -6.36 -6.62 9.60
C LEU A 68 -5.41 -5.50 9.19
N LEU A 69 -5.87 -4.62 8.31
CA LEU A 69 -5.12 -3.47 7.80
C LEU A 69 -4.82 -2.43 8.89
N ALA A 70 -5.77 -2.23 9.81
CA ALA A 70 -5.63 -1.37 10.99
C ALA A 70 -4.98 -2.11 12.18
N GLY A 71 -4.75 -3.41 12.05
CA GLY A 71 -4.30 -4.28 13.12
C GLY A 71 -2.80 -4.14 13.45
N PRO A 72 -2.39 -4.69 14.61
CA PRO A 72 -1.00 -4.63 15.07
C PRO A 72 -0.03 -5.41 14.15
N GLU A 73 -0.50 -6.45 13.46
CA GLU A 73 0.32 -7.25 12.54
C GLU A 73 0.79 -6.44 11.34
N MET A 74 -0.08 -5.60 10.75
CA MET A 74 0.32 -4.68 9.69
C MET A 74 1.34 -3.66 10.20
N ALA A 75 1.09 -3.09 11.39
CA ALA A 75 2.02 -2.14 11.99
C ALA A 75 3.41 -2.78 12.25
N ALA A 76 3.44 -4.03 12.71
CA ALA A 76 4.66 -4.81 12.91
C ALA A 76 5.39 -5.10 11.59
N ALA A 77 4.68 -5.53 10.54
CA ALA A 77 5.29 -5.77 9.22
C ALA A 77 5.91 -4.50 8.62
N LEU A 78 5.26 -3.34 8.79
CA LEU A 78 5.85 -2.05 8.41
C LEU A 78 7.05 -1.69 9.30
N GLU A 79 7.08 -2.15 10.56
CA GLU A 79 8.21 -1.94 11.47
C GLU A 79 9.44 -2.80 11.14
N GLU A 80 9.21 -4.04 10.75
CA GLU A 80 10.23 -5.04 10.43
C GLU A 80 10.83 -4.88 9.02
N ALA A 81 10.13 -4.14 8.15
CA ALA A 81 10.60 -3.85 6.81
C ALA A 81 12.04 -3.30 6.78
N PRO A 82 12.92 -3.82 5.90
CA PRO A 82 14.32 -3.44 5.85
C PRO A 82 14.51 -1.93 5.67
N ARG A 83 15.36 -1.35 6.52
CA ARG A 83 15.73 0.06 6.43
C ARG A 83 16.77 0.26 5.32
N MET A 84 16.66 1.35 4.56
CA MET A 84 17.62 1.75 3.53
C MET A 84 18.86 2.41 4.14
N CYS A 85 18.66 3.16 5.23
CA CYS A 85 19.69 3.81 6.04
C CYS A 85 19.37 3.49 7.51
N GLY A 86 20.28 3.67 8.48
CA GLY A 86 20.05 3.29 9.89
C GLY A 86 18.71 3.74 10.51
N VAL A 87 18.08 4.78 9.96
CA VAL A 87 16.76 5.31 10.37
C VAL A 87 15.70 5.34 9.27
N CYS A 88 16.06 5.16 7.99
CA CYS A 88 15.20 5.45 6.85
C CYS A 88 14.47 4.20 6.34
N LYS A 89 13.16 4.28 6.15
CA LYS A 89 12.40 3.27 5.39
C LYS A 89 12.00 3.84 4.03
N SER A 90 11.97 2.97 3.03
CA SER A 90 11.56 3.30 1.67
C SER A 90 10.54 2.26 1.22
N VAL A 91 9.55 2.70 0.43
CA VAL A 91 8.52 1.79 -0.10
C VAL A 91 9.13 0.69 -0.96
N HIS A 92 10.30 0.91 -1.55
CA HIS A 92 11.02 -0.11 -2.32
C HIS A 92 11.40 -1.34 -1.49
N ASN A 93 11.66 -1.15 -0.20
CA ASN A 93 11.94 -2.26 0.72
C ASN A 93 10.65 -2.75 1.40
N MET A 94 9.73 -1.84 1.69
CA MET A 94 8.50 -2.17 2.40
C MET A 94 7.54 -3.01 1.55
N SER A 95 7.31 -2.64 0.29
CA SER A 95 6.34 -3.35 -0.58
C SER A 95 6.71 -4.82 -0.80
N PRO A 96 7.95 -5.19 -1.16
CA PRO A 96 8.35 -6.60 -1.25
C PRO A 96 8.24 -7.33 0.09
N HIS A 97 8.66 -6.69 1.18
CA HIS A 97 8.55 -7.29 2.52
C HIS A 97 7.10 -7.56 2.93
N LEU A 98 6.18 -6.64 2.63
CA LEU A 98 4.75 -6.85 2.83
C LEU A 98 4.22 -8.01 1.99
N ASN A 99 4.68 -8.15 0.74
CA ASN A 99 4.28 -9.27 -0.14
C ASN A 99 4.72 -10.62 0.42
N ASP A 100 5.95 -10.71 0.94
CA ASP A 100 6.53 -11.96 1.43
C ASP A 100 6.00 -12.37 2.82
N GLY A 101 5.56 -11.41 3.63
CA GLY A 101 5.02 -11.63 4.98
C GLY A 101 3.51 -11.40 5.05
N TRP A 102 3.11 -10.18 5.44
CA TRP A 102 1.73 -9.86 5.80
C TRP A 102 0.70 -10.18 4.70
N CYS A 103 1.00 -9.86 3.45
CA CYS A 103 0.08 -10.14 2.33
C CYS A 103 -0.08 -11.64 2.14
N LYS A 104 1.02 -12.41 2.20
CA LYS A 104 0.98 -13.86 2.09
C LYS A 104 0.05 -14.48 3.14
N GLU A 105 0.23 -14.10 4.40
CA GLU A 105 -0.62 -14.62 5.49
C GLU A 105 -2.08 -14.20 5.35
N THR A 106 -2.33 -12.93 5.02
CA THR A 106 -3.68 -12.40 4.81
C THR A 106 -4.37 -13.08 3.62
N ASN A 107 -3.62 -13.36 2.56
CA ASN A 107 -4.10 -14.09 1.40
C ASN A 107 -4.50 -15.51 1.77
N GLU A 108 -3.63 -16.26 2.43
CA GLU A 108 -3.89 -17.65 2.83
C GLU A 108 -5.08 -17.77 3.79
N LYS A 109 -5.19 -16.87 4.78
CA LYS A 109 -6.20 -16.94 5.84
C LYS A 109 -7.56 -16.37 5.44
N VAL A 110 -7.60 -15.26 4.69
CA VAL A 110 -8.82 -14.46 4.51
C VAL A 110 -9.21 -14.31 3.04
N LEU A 111 -8.28 -13.92 2.16
CA LEU A 111 -8.64 -13.50 0.80
C LEU A 111 -8.76 -14.67 -0.19
N ASN A 112 -7.84 -15.63 -0.18
CA ASN A 112 -7.84 -16.76 -1.11
C ASN A 112 -9.14 -17.59 -1.01
N PRO A 113 -9.66 -17.91 0.20
CA PRO A 113 -10.96 -18.60 0.32
C PRO A 113 -12.13 -17.83 -0.31
N GLN A 114 -11.99 -16.52 -0.52
CA GLN A 114 -13.01 -15.64 -1.10
C GLN A 114 -12.77 -15.34 -2.59
N GLY A 115 -11.70 -15.88 -3.18
CA GLY A 115 -11.30 -15.66 -4.58
C GLY A 115 -10.53 -14.37 -4.82
N TYR A 116 -9.81 -13.88 -3.81
CA TYR A 116 -9.02 -12.66 -3.88
C TYR A 116 -7.59 -12.86 -3.37
N GLU A 117 -6.69 -11.99 -3.79
CA GLU A 117 -5.37 -11.80 -3.17
C GLU A 117 -5.10 -10.31 -2.98
N CYS A 118 -4.25 -9.96 -2.02
CA CYS A 118 -3.67 -8.64 -1.89
C CYS A 118 -2.19 -8.66 -2.28
N LYS A 119 -1.75 -7.59 -2.94
CA LYS A 119 -0.35 -7.33 -3.29
C LYS A 119 0.01 -5.87 -3.02
N ALA A 120 1.15 -5.66 -2.39
CA ALA A 120 1.75 -4.35 -2.22
C ALA A 120 2.49 -3.95 -3.51
N HIS A 121 2.06 -2.85 -4.12
CA HIS A 121 2.72 -2.24 -5.27
C HIS A 121 3.35 -0.91 -4.87
N HIS A 122 4.51 -0.59 -5.45
CA HIS A 122 5.15 0.69 -5.26
C HIS A 122 5.67 1.26 -6.58
N TRP A 123 5.78 2.59 -6.63
CA TRP A 123 6.41 3.30 -7.74
C TRP A 123 6.95 4.63 -7.24
N VAL A 124 7.67 5.33 -8.11
CA VAL A 124 8.24 6.64 -7.82
C VAL A 124 7.77 7.61 -8.89
N THR A 125 7.33 8.80 -8.48
CA THR A 125 7.14 9.93 -9.37
C THR A 125 8.09 11.05 -9.02
N TYR A 126 8.24 12.01 -9.93
CA TYR A 126 9.07 13.18 -9.73
C TYR A 126 8.22 14.43 -9.93
N GLY A 127 8.15 15.28 -8.91
CA GLY A 127 7.43 16.55 -8.98
C GLY A 127 8.14 17.57 -9.88
N GLN A 128 7.51 18.74 -10.06
CA GLN A 128 7.99 19.82 -10.94
C GLN A 128 9.43 20.30 -10.62
N ASN A 129 9.89 20.11 -9.39
CA ASN A 129 11.25 20.49 -8.96
C ASN A 129 12.22 19.30 -8.96
N GLY A 130 11.93 18.21 -9.68
CA GLY A 130 12.71 16.97 -9.64
C GLY A 130 12.62 16.23 -8.31
N LYS A 131 11.72 16.65 -7.41
CA LYS A 131 11.55 16.03 -6.10
C LYS A 131 10.96 14.63 -6.24
N ARG A 132 11.69 13.63 -5.76
CA ARG A 132 11.26 12.24 -5.69
C ARG A 132 10.07 12.12 -4.75
N LYS A 133 9.01 11.47 -5.20
CA LYS A 133 7.88 11.03 -4.37
C LYS A 133 7.75 9.53 -4.55
N GLU A 134 7.85 8.81 -3.46
CA GLU A 134 7.54 7.39 -3.48
C GLU A 134 6.01 7.23 -3.44
N HIS A 135 5.49 6.06 -3.78
CA HIS A 135 4.08 5.74 -3.64
C HIS A 135 3.96 4.27 -3.31
N MET A 136 2.95 3.90 -2.52
CA MET A 136 2.66 2.51 -2.24
C MET A 136 1.16 2.30 -2.09
N VAL A 137 0.66 1.19 -2.61
CA VAL A 137 -0.71 0.74 -2.45
C VAL A 137 -0.74 -0.73 -2.08
N LEU A 138 -1.81 -1.14 -1.40
CA LEU A 138 -2.23 -2.54 -1.33
C LEU A 138 -3.37 -2.72 -2.34
N ALA A 139 -3.06 -3.38 -3.44
CA ALA A 139 -4.03 -3.74 -4.45
C ALA A 139 -4.72 -5.04 -4.06
N ILE A 140 -6.04 -5.08 -4.19
CA ILE A 140 -6.84 -6.30 -4.12
C ILE A 140 -7.08 -6.77 -5.54
N LEU A 141 -6.72 -8.01 -5.81
CA LEU A 141 -6.81 -8.66 -7.11
C LEU A 141 -7.77 -9.84 -7.01
N LYS A 142 -8.52 -10.09 -8.08
CA LYS A 142 -9.35 -11.28 -8.23
C LYS A 142 -8.50 -12.44 -8.78
N ILE A 143 -8.67 -13.63 -8.22
CA ILE A 143 -8.00 -14.88 -8.63
C ILE A 143 -8.86 -15.62 -9.65
#